data_AF-A0A978SSL3-F1
#
_entry.id   AF-A0A978SSL3-F1
#
_cell.length_a   1.000
_cell.length_b   1.000
_cell.length_c   1.000
_cell.angle_alpha   90.00
_cell.angle_beta   90.00
_cell.angle_gamma   90.00
#
_symmetry.space_group_name_H-M   'P 1'
#
loop_
_entity.id
_entity.type
_entity.pdbx_description
1 polymer ?
#
loop_
_entity_poly.entity_id
_entity_poly.type
_entity_poly.pdbx_seq_one_letter_code
_entity_poly.pdbx_strand_id
1 'polypeptide(L)'
;MTDALTVRINQAVESLLDDETLTSELDDAAADTLIKWGSALAELIVSQTSSMDEPTADSFTLLRLGNARRLMRQVNHWISNLEGKINSPDKASALEEILYLAELIYPNFQPPSREQQQAFLRESFSNNPSEWIIKLRSLVEGTYGKTYC
;
A
#
# COMPACT_ATOMS: atom_id res chain seq x y z
N MET A 1 20.69 -16.10 17.63
CA MET A 1 19.52 -16.79 17.03
C MET A 1 18.69 -15.72 16.38
N THR A 2 18.78 -15.58 15.05
CA THR A 2 17.85 -14.74 14.30
C THR A 2 16.46 -15.34 14.48
N ASP A 3 15.49 -14.55 14.90
CA ASP A 3 14.11 -14.99 15.08
C ASP A 3 13.60 -15.52 13.73
N ALA A 4 12.97 -16.70 13.72
CA ALA A 4 12.41 -17.30 12.50
C ALA A 4 11.40 -16.35 11.82
N LEU A 5 10.74 -15.50 12.60
CA LEU A 5 9.86 -14.46 12.09
C LEU A 5 10.64 -13.38 11.31
N THR A 6 11.80 -12.95 11.81
CA THR A 6 12.65 -11.96 11.13
C THR A 6 13.15 -12.49 9.78
N VAL A 7 13.51 -13.76 9.70
CA VAL A 7 13.91 -14.39 8.43
C VAL A 7 12.76 -14.38 7.43
N ARG A 8 11.54 -14.74 7.86
CA ARG A 8 10.34 -14.72 7.02
C ARG A 8 9.96 -13.32 6.56
N ILE A 9 10.10 -12.32 7.43
CA ILE A 9 9.91 -10.91 7.08
C ILE A 9 10.86 -10.50 5.97
N ASN A 10 12.17 -10.76 6.14
CA ASN A 10 13.16 -10.39 5.13
C ASN A 10 12.88 -11.06 3.78
N GLN A 11 12.55 -12.35 3.78
CA GLN A 11 12.18 -13.09 2.56
C GLN A 11 10.91 -12.52 1.89
N ALA A 12 9.90 -12.14 2.69
CA ALA A 12 8.69 -11.53 2.17
C ALA A 12 8.95 -10.15 1.56
N VAL A 13 9.79 -9.33 2.19
CA VAL A 13 10.21 -8.03 1.68
C VAL A 13 11.02 -8.20 0.39
N GLU A 14 12.03 -9.06 0.38
CA GLU A 14 12.83 -9.36 -0.83
C GLU A 14 11.94 -9.83 -1.98
N SER A 15 11.04 -10.78 -1.72
CA SER A 15 10.10 -11.28 -2.73
C SER A 15 9.11 -10.22 -3.22
N LEU A 16 8.78 -9.23 -2.39
CA LEU A 16 7.96 -8.10 -2.79
C LEU A 16 8.73 -7.16 -3.72
N LEU A 17 9.99 -6.89 -3.38
CA LEU A 17 10.84 -5.87 -4.02
C LEU A 17 11.65 -6.38 -5.23
N ASP A 18 11.65 -7.69 -5.49
CA ASP A 18 12.27 -8.30 -6.69
C ASP A 18 11.63 -7.81 -8.01
N ASP A 19 10.46 -7.19 -7.94
CA ASP A 19 9.76 -6.61 -9.09
C ASP A 19 10.04 -5.11 -9.21
N GLU A 20 11.03 -4.75 -10.03
CA GLU A 20 11.41 -3.36 -10.32
C GLU A 20 10.27 -2.54 -10.96
N THR A 21 9.28 -3.19 -11.58
CA THR A 21 8.13 -2.50 -12.21
C THR A 21 7.19 -1.86 -11.19
N LEU A 22 7.35 -2.17 -9.90
CA LEU A 22 6.54 -1.59 -8.83
C LEU A 22 6.77 -0.08 -8.64
N THR A 23 7.91 0.45 -9.12
CA THR A 23 8.29 1.86 -8.93
C THR A 23 8.87 2.53 -10.17
N SER A 24 8.90 1.85 -11.32
CA SER A 24 9.64 2.28 -12.52
C SER A 24 9.23 3.64 -13.10
N GLU A 25 8.04 4.12 -12.77
CA GLU A 25 7.47 5.37 -13.27
C GLU A 25 7.49 6.50 -12.21
N LEU A 26 8.14 6.26 -11.07
CA LEU A 26 8.25 7.22 -9.96
C LEU A 26 9.65 7.81 -9.92
N ASP A 27 9.75 9.04 -9.42
CA ASP A 27 11.03 9.58 -8.98
C ASP A 27 11.56 8.82 -7.74
N ASP A 28 12.85 8.97 -7.45
CA ASP A 28 13.51 8.26 -6.36
C ASP A 28 12.82 8.45 -5.00
N ALA A 29 12.29 9.65 -4.73
CA ALA A 29 11.66 9.97 -3.45
C ALA A 29 10.31 9.25 -3.30
N ALA A 30 9.51 9.21 -4.37
CA ALA A 30 8.23 8.52 -4.40
C ALA A 30 8.40 7.00 -4.46
N ALA A 31 9.39 6.51 -5.23
CA ALA A 31 9.76 5.10 -5.25
C ALA A 31 10.14 4.61 -3.84
N ASP A 32 11.05 5.31 -3.16
CA ASP A 32 11.46 4.99 -1.78
C ASP A 32 10.27 5.01 -0.80
N THR A 33 9.38 6.00 -0.95
CA THR A 33 8.16 6.09 -0.11
C THR A 33 7.22 4.90 -0.34
N LEU A 34 7.01 4.50 -1.60
CA LEU A 34 6.16 3.35 -1.95
C LEU A 34 6.78 2.03 -1.48
N ILE A 35 8.11 1.88 -1.62
CA ILE A 35 8.86 0.72 -1.14
C ILE A 35 8.72 0.59 0.38
N LYS A 36 8.91 1.68 1.13
CA LYS A 36 8.72 1.69 2.59
C LYS A 36 7.31 1.28 3.01
N TRP A 37 6.30 1.69 2.24
CA TRP A 37 4.94 1.23 2.47
C TRP A 37 4.79 -0.27 2.18
N GLY A 38 5.30 -0.74 1.04
CA GLY A 38 5.33 -2.16 0.68
C GLY A 38 6.01 -3.04 1.74
N SER A 39 7.18 -2.65 2.24
CA SER A 39 7.88 -3.35 3.31
C SER A 39 7.05 -3.43 4.59
N ALA A 40 6.40 -2.33 4.98
CA ALA A 40 5.51 -2.32 6.14
C ALA A 40 4.29 -3.26 5.95
N LEU A 41 3.76 -3.38 4.72
CA LEU A 41 2.71 -4.35 4.40
C LEU A 41 3.22 -5.78 4.53
N ALA A 42 4.42 -6.08 4.03
CA ALA A 42 5.03 -7.42 4.14
C ALA A 42 5.25 -7.82 5.61
N GLU A 43 5.79 -6.91 6.43
CA GLU A 43 5.93 -7.09 7.88
C GLU A 43 4.58 -7.39 8.55
N LEU A 44 3.56 -6.57 8.24
CA LEU A 44 2.20 -6.76 8.74
C LEU A 44 1.64 -8.12 8.35
N ILE A 45 1.82 -8.56 7.11
CA ILE A 45 1.33 -9.85 6.61
C ILE A 45 2.00 -10.99 7.36
N VAL A 46 3.33 -10.99 7.47
CA VAL A 46 4.08 -12.06 8.13
C VAL A 46 3.77 -12.11 9.63
N SER A 47 3.61 -10.96 10.30
CA SER A 47 3.25 -10.91 11.72
C SER A 47 1.92 -11.61 12.04
N GLN A 48 0.97 -11.64 11.09
CA GLN A 48 -0.32 -12.33 11.25
C GLN A 48 -0.19 -13.85 11.24
N THR A 49 0.96 -14.39 10.82
CA THR A 49 1.18 -15.84 10.69
C THR A 49 1.79 -16.48 11.93
N SER A 50 2.04 -15.71 13.00
CA SER A 50 2.74 -16.18 14.21
C SER A 50 2.11 -17.41 14.88
N SER A 51 0.80 -17.60 14.69
CA SER A 51 0.01 -18.68 15.30
C SER A 51 -0.45 -19.73 14.29
N MET A 52 0.01 -19.66 13.04
CA MET A 52 -0.34 -20.58 11.96
C MET A 52 0.71 -21.69 11.84
N ASP A 53 0.29 -22.88 11.40
CA ASP A 53 1.23 -23.89 10.92
C ASP A 53 1.92 -23.43 9.63
N GLU A 54 3.08 -23.99 9.32
CA GLU A 54 3.93 -23.54 8.21
C GLU A 54 3.25 -23.59 6.83
N PRO A 55 2.59 -24.69 6.40
CA PRO A 55 1.83 -24.71 5.16
C PRO A 55 0.74 -23.63 5.05
N THR A 56 0.02 -23.38 6.16
CA THR A 56 -1.01 -22.35 6.22
C THR A 56 -0.41 -20.94 6.18
N ALA A 57 0.68 -20.71 6.93
CA ALA A 57 1.41 -19.45 6.96
C ALA A 57 1.96 -19.07 5.58
N ASP A 58 2.52 -20.04 4.86
CA ASP A 58 3.08 -19.83 3.51
C ASP A 58 1.98 -19.46 2.52
N SER A 59 0.87 -20.20 2.52
CA SER A 59 -0.29 -19.94 1.65
C SER A 59 -0.91 -18.58 1.94
N PHE A 60 -1.06 -18.24 3.23
CA PHE A 60 -1.58 -16.94 3.69
C PHE A 60 -0.67 -15.79 3.24
N THR A 61 0.64 -15.94 3.42
CA THR A 61 1.64 -14.93 3.07
C THR A 61 1.68 -14.71 1.56
N LEU A 62 1.74 -15.79 0.77
CA LEU A 62 1.82 -15.71 -0.69
C LEU A 62 0.63 -14.96 -1.28
N LEU A 63 -0.59 -15.28 -0.84
CA LEU A 63 -1.81 -14.64 -1.31
C LEU A 63 -1.83 -13.14 -0.99
N ARG A 64 -1.53 -12.76 0.26
CA ARG A 64 -1.56 -11.36 0.67
C ARG A 64 -0.41 -10.54 0.09
N LEU A 65 0.78 -11.11 -0.06
CA LEU A 65 1.88 -10.43 -0.78
C LEU A 65 1.52 -10.20 -2.24
N GLY A 66 0.78 -11.12 -2.87
CA GLY A 66 0.20 -10.91 -4.20
C GLY A 66 -0.69 -9.65 -4.26
N ASN A 67 -1.57 -9.49 -3.28
CA ASN A 67 -2.42 -8.29 -3.17
C ASN A 67 -1.61 -7.02 -2.86
N ALA A 68 -0.57 -7.11 -2.02
CA ALA A 68 0.32 -5.99 -1.75
C ALA A 68 1.06 -5.51 -3.01
N ARG A 69 1.58 -6.42 -3.84
CA ARG A 69 2.16 -6.06 -5.15
C ARG A 69 1.15 -5.36 -6.04
N ARG A 70 -0.08 -5.87 -6.12
CA ARG A 70 -1.16 -5.24 -6.91
C ARG A 70 -1.46 -3.83 -6.40
N LEU A 71 -1.50 -3.65 -5.07
CA LEU A 71 -1.71 -2.33 -4.47
C LEU A 71 -0.60 -1.38 -4.88
N MET A 72 0.67 -1.79 -4.75
CA MET A 72 1.80 -0.96 -5.14
C MET A 72 1.77 -0.59 -6.63
N ARG A 73 1.45 -1.54 -7.53
CA ARG A 73 1.29 -1.25 -8.97
C ARG A 73 0.18 -0.24 -9.24
N GLN A 74 -0.94 -0.37 -8.54
CA GLN A 74 -2.06 0.55 -8.71
C GLN A 74 -1.71 1.95 -8.23
N VAL A 75 -0.98 2.06 -7.12
CA VAL A 75 -0.47 3.33 -6.60
C VAL A 75 0.54 3.95 -7.56
N ASN A 76 1.53 3.19 -8.02
CA ASN A 76 2.51 3.62 -9.03
C ASN A 76 1.80 4.16 -10.28
N HIS A 77 0.92 3.35 -10.87
CA HIS A 77 0.17 3.72 -12.06
C HIS A 77 -0.67 4.98 -11.84
N TRP A 78 -1.38 5.08 -10.70
CA TRP A 78 -2.23 6.24 -10.44
C TRP A 78 -1.40 7.52 -10.31
N ILE A 79 -0.28 7.46 -9.60
CA ILE A 79 0.61 8.60 -9.35
C ILE A 79 1.27 9.11 -10.62
N SER A 80 1.86 8.23 -11.42
CA SER A 80 2.57 8.62 -12.64
C SER A 80 1.65 9.22 -13.70
N ASN A 81 0.34 9.02 -13.56
CA ASN A 81 -0.67 9.62 -14.44
C ASN A 81 -1.33 10.88 -13.87
N LEU A 82 -0.95 11.34 -12.66
CA LEU A 82 -1.53 12.53 -12.01
C LEU A 82 -1.26 13.84 -12.78
N GLU A 83 -0.09 13.98 -13.40
CA GLU A 83 0.28 15.19 -14.17
C GLU A 83 -0.40 15.25 -15.55
N GLY A 84 -1.01 14.14 -15.99
CA GLY A 84 -1.43 13.96 -17.36
C GLY A 84 -2.89 14.31 -17.64
N LYS A 85 -3.82 13.42 -17.25
CA LYS A 85 -5.14 13.34 -17.94
C LYS A 85 -6.25 12.65 -17.14
N ILE A 86 -6.07 12.39 -15.85
CA ILE A 86 -7.07 11.62 -15.08
C ILE A 86 -8.26 12.51 -14.74
N ASN A 87 -9.41 12.23 -15.39
CA ASN A 87 -10.67 12.87 -15.06
C ASN A 87 -11.15 12.43 -13.66
N SER A 88 -12.00 13.22 -13.02
CA SER A 88 -12.54 12.89 -11.68
C SER A 88 -13.12 11.46 -11.52
N PRO A 89 -13.77 10.84 -12.54
CA PRO A 89 -14.26 9.45 -12.44
C PRO A 89 -13.14 8.40 -12.34
N ASP A 90 -12.02 8.65 -13.02
CA ASP A 90 -10.88 7.73 -13.06
C ASP A 90 -10.11 7.77 -11.72
N LYS A 91 -10.07 8.94 -11.05
CA LYS A 91 -9.53 9.10 -9.69
C LYS A 91 -10.34 8.31 -8.65
N ALA A 92 -11.67 8.38 -8.73
CA ALA A 92 -12.53 7.65 -7.81
C ALA A 92 -12.40 6.13 -7.98
N SER A 93 -12.35 5.65 -9.23
CA SER A 93 -12.17 4.23 -9.53
C SER A 93 -10.82 3.70 -9.03
N ALA A 94 -9.74 4.46 -9.23
CA ALA A 94 -8.42 4.08 -8.73
C ALA A 94 -8.37 4.00 -7.20
N LEU A 95 -9.01 4.96 -6.51
CA LEU A 95 -9.14 4.93 -5.06
C LEU A 95 -9.91 3.69 -4.60
N GLU A 96 -11.05 3.38 -5.23
CA GLU A 96 -11.87 2.22 -4.87
C GLU A 96 -11.09 0.90 -5.03
N GLU A 97 -10.29 0.76 -6.09
CA GLU A 97 -9.43 -0.41 -6.27
C GLU A 97 -8.35 -0.53 -5.18
N ILE A 98 -7.73 0.58 -4.79
CA ILE A 98 -6.74 0.60 -3.70
C ILE A 98 -7.38 0.23 -2.37
N LEU A 99 -8.56 0.76 -2.07
CA LEU A 99 -9.29 0.44 -0.84
C LEU A 99 -9.73 -1.03 -0.81
N TYR A 100 -10.16 -1.58 -1.95
CA TYR A 100 -10.46 -2.99 -2.09
C TYR A 100 -9.22 -3.87 -1.81
N LEU A 101 -8.06 -3.53 -2.40
CA LEU A 101 -6.83 -4.26 -2.15
C LEU A 101 -6.38 -4.14 -0.69
N ALA A 102 -6.55 -2.97 -0.08
CA ALA A 102 -6.27 -2.76 1.33
C ALA A 102 -7.14 -3.65 2.24
N GLU A 103 -8.42 -3.82 1.93
CA GLU A 103 -9.32 -4.74 2.65
C GLU A 103 -8.79 -6.19 2.65
N LEU A 104 -8.17 -6.60 1.55
CA LEU A 104 -7.57 -7.94 1.43
C LEU A 104 -6.23 -8.09 2.17
N ILE A 105 -5.59 -6.99 2.57
CA ILE A 105 -4.24 -6.98 3.16
C ILE A 105 -4.27 -6.68 4.66
N TYR A 106 -5.03 -5.67 5.08
CA TYR A 106 -5.06 -5.19 6.45
C TYR A 106 -6.03 -6.03 7.31
N PRO A 107 -5.61 -6.49 8.49
CA PRO A 107 -6.53 -7.12 9.43
C PRO A 107 -7.48 -6.05 10.00
N ASN A 108 -8.78 -6.37 10.09
CA ASN A 108 -9.81 -5.47 10.60
C ASN A 108 -9.88 -4.11 9.87
N PHE A 109 -9.57 -4.10 8.57
CA PHE A 109 -9.61 -2.89 7.75
C PHE A 109 -10.93 -2.14 7.94
N GLN A 110 -10.83 -0.86 8.29
CA GLN A 110 -11.96 0.06 8.35
C GLN A 110 -11.83 1.02 7.17
N PRO A 111 -12.62 0.84 6.10
CA PRO A 111 -12.52 1.71 4.95
C PRO A 111 -12.81 3.16 5.35
N PRO A 112 -12.12 4.15 4.77
CA PRO A 112 -12.41 5.55 5.00
C PRO A 112 -13.86 5.85 4.60
N SER A 113 -14.51 6.74 5.34
CA SER A 113 -15.88 7.16 5.03
C SER A 113 -15.97 7.79 3.64
N ARG A 114 -17.17 7.81 3.04
CA ARG A 114 -17.38 8.50 1.76
C ARG A 114 -16.99 9.98 1.82
N GLU A 115 -17.15 10.63 2.97
CA GLU A 115 -16.71 12.01 3.18
C GLU A 115 -15.18 12.14 3.16
N GLN A 116 -14.45 11.23 3.83
CA GLN A 116 -12.99 11.21 3.81
C GLN A 116 -12.44 10.92 2.41
N GLN A 117 -13.06 9.98 1.68
CA GLN A 117 -12.70 9.69 0.29
C GLN A 117 -12.91 10.92 -0.60
N GLN A 118 -14.05 11.60 -0.48
CA GLN A 118 -14.32 12.82 -1.26
C GLN A 118 -13.38 13.97 -0.89
N ALA A 119 -13.05 14.13 0.39
CA ALA A 119 -12.09 15.13 0.84
C ALA A 119 -10.71 14.88 0.21
N PHE A 120 -10.23 13.63 0.26
CA PHE A 120 -8.97 13.23 -0.37
C PHE A 120 -8.96 13.49 -1.88
N LEU A 121 -10.04 13.13 -2.59
CA LEU A 121 -10.15 13.33 -4.04
C LEU A 121 -10.24 14.81 -4.46
N ARG A 122 -10.69 15.70 -3.56
CA ARG A 122 -10.76 17.15 -3.80
C ARG A 122 -9.45 17.87 -3.51
N GLU A 123 -8.51 17.24 -2.81
CA GLU A 123 -7.22 17.87 -2.59
C GLU A 123 -6.53 18.15 -3.93
N SER A 124 -5.96 19.35 -4.05
CA SER A 124 -5.02 19.61 -5.13
C SER A 124 -3.78 18.78 -4.83
N PHE A 125 -3.55 17.77 -5.66
CA PHE A 125 -2.35 16.97 -5.56
C PHE A 125 -1.14 17.89 -5.75
N SER A 126 -0.24 17.92 -4.76
CA SER A 126 1.01 18.65 -4.88
C SER A 126 1.84 18.04 -6.02
N ASN A 127 2.74 18.82 -6.63
CA ASN A 127 3.73 18.30 -7.59
C ASN A 127 4.80 17.42 -6.90
N ASN A 128 4.44 16.78 -5.78
CA ASN A 128 5.32 15.93 -4.98
C ASN A 128 4.65 14.56 -4.81
N PRO A 129 4.92 13.62 -5.74
CA PRO A 129 4.40 12.26 -5.71
C PRO A 129 4.59 11.54 -4.35
N SER A 130 5.69 11.78 -3.65
CA SER A 130 5.97 11.16 -2.34
C SER A 130 4.96 11.58 -1.24
N GLU A 131 4.62 12.87 -1.16
CA GLU A 131 3.60 13.37 -0.23
C GLU A 131 2.24 12.73 -0.48
N TRP A 132 1.95 12.44 -1.74
CA TRP A 132 0.69 11.85 -2.12
C TRP A 132 0.58 10.38 -1.68
N ILE A 133 1.65 9.61 -1.83
CA ILE A 133 1.74 8.25 -1.28
C ILE A 133 1.52 8.27 0.23
N ILE A 134 2.16 9.21 0.93
CA ILE A 134 2.01 9.35 2.39
C ILE A 134 0.55 9.62 2.76
N LYS A 135 -0.10 10.59 2.10
CA LYS A 135 -1.51 10.92 2.37
C LYS A 135 -2.45 9.76 2.06
N LEU A 136 -2.23 9.08 0.93
CA LEU A 136 -3.00 7.92 0.53
C LEU A 136 -2.86 6.78 1.54
N ARG A 137 -1.62 6.49 1.97
CA ARG A 137 -1.35 5.53 3.03
C ARG A 137 -2.08 5.91 4.32
N SER A 138 -2.01 7.18 4.74
CA SER A 138 -2.74 7.64 5.92
C SER A 138 -4.25 7.47 5.78
N LEU A 139 -4.81 7.66 4.58
CA LEU A 139 -6.23 7.46 4.32
C LEU A 139 -6.62 5.99 4.49
N VAL A 140 -5.82 5.10 3.90
CA VAL A 140 -5.99 3.64 4.01
C VAL A 140 -5.86 3.18 5.47
N GLU A 141 -4.85 3.67 6.19
CA GLU A 141 -4.58 3.27 7.58
C GLU A 141 -5.49 3.98 8.61
N GLY A 142 -6.40 4.85 8.16
CA GLY A 142 -7.33 5.57 9.02
C GLY A 142 -6.66 6.61 9.94
N THR A 143 -5.47 7.07 9.59
CA THR A 143 -4.72 8.15 10.27
C THR A 143 -4.88 9.51 9.57
N TYR A 144 -5.54 9.52 8.40
CA TYR A 144 -5.80 10.73 7.64
C TYR A 144 -6.69 11.74 8.37
N GLY A 145 -6.21 12.98 8.49
CA GLY A 145 -6.89 14.06 9.20
C GLY A 145 -6.86 13.97 10.73
N LYS A 146 -6.18 12.96 11.31
CA LYS A 146 -5.96 12.90 12.76
C LYS A 146 -4.74 13.73 13.11
N THR A 147 -4.96 15.00 13.45
CA THR A 147 -3.97 15.80 14.16
C THR A 147 -3.86 15.22 15.58
N TYR A 148 -2.72 14.64 15.94
CA TYR A 148 -2.44 14.37 17.35
C TYR A 148 -2.30 15.74 18.04
N CYS A 149 -3.31 16.12 18.82
CA CYS A 149 -3.26 17.25 19.73
C CYS A 149 -2.35 16.95 20.92
#